data_AF-A0A919YGY0-F1
#
_entry.id   AF-A0A919YGY0-F1
#
_cell.length_a   1.000
_cell.length_b   1.000
_cell.length_c   1.000
_cell.angle_alpha   90.00
_cell.angle_beta   90.00
_cell.angle_gamma   90.00
#
_symmetry.space_group_name_H-M   'P 1'
#
loop_
_entity.id
_entity.type
_entity.pdbx_description
1 polymer ?
#
loop_
_entity_poly.entity_id
_entity_poly.type
_entity_poly.pdbx_seq_one_letter_code
_entity_poly.pdbx_strand_id
1 'polypeptide(L)'
;MEKFKTKIAIVSSLTAVMILAGTASAYAAVPAASKGQATQISAGAKADKKTASPEEQVNKLFAKVQPGEVIAYYLPHKEKRQFDPISFVSKGYVFKDYDALVAKAEQMKAPSFKISETFPKNYKFKEGVIYMKTPDSSSELYKKLDKQLKAEAAKGGKEVYTMPVETGGEGDSTSLTFVKGSVEIMLSTSHSLGEVPVEGGIPVKPLAPPFVGSNEKFETIDIGGIECTYVTDSKTMSRLHWTDTNRPLNYSIMILAKDAKTDVLDFAKSIIEQKAK
;
A
#
# COMPACT_ATOMS: atom_id res chain seq x y z
N MET A 1 -9.99 -54.95 21.67
CA MET A 1 -11.34 -54.37 21.69
C MET A 1 -11.42 -53.44 22.88
N GLU A 2 -11.48 -52.13 22.64
CA GLU A 2 -12.24 -51.20 23.47
C GLU A 2 -12.44 -49.90 22.68
N LYS A 3 -13.68 -49.45 22.61
CA LYS A 3 -14.19 -48.33 21.81
C LYS A 3 -14.41 -47.12 22.72
N PHE A 4 -13.93 -45.94 22.36
CA PHE A 4 -14.49 -44.66 22.86
C PHE A 4 -14.42 -43.62 21.74
N LYS A 5 -15.52 -43.40 21.01
CA LYS A 5 -16.62 -42.44 21.24
C LYS A 5 -16.23 -40.98 20.93
N THR A 6 -16.56 -40.60 19.70
CA THR A 6 -16.70 -39.24 19.16
C THR A 6 -17.51 -38.33 20.07
N LYS A 7 -17.02 -37.11 20.31
CA LYS A 7 -17.83 -35.98 20.79
C LYS A 7 -17.66 -34.80 19.85
N ILE A 8 -18.75 -34.50 19.14
CA ILE A 8 -18.95 -33.33 18.28
C ILE A 8 -18.98 -32.09 19.18
N ALA A 9 -18.07 -31.14 18.92
CA ALA A 9 -18.12 -29.82 19.54
C ALA A 9 -18.97 -28.89 18.67
N ILE A 10 -20.01 -28.35 19.30
CA ILE A 10 -21.04 -27.49 18.72
C ILE A 10 -20.45 -26.10 18.47
N VAL A 11 -20.59 -25.62 17.23
CA VAL A 11 -20.26 -24.25 16.80
C VAL A 11 -21.35 -23.31 17.32
N SER A 12 -20.97 -22.40 18.20
CA SER A 12 -21.81 -21.32 18.71
C SER A 12 -21.64 -20.07 17.83
N SER A 13 -22.63 -19.81 16.97
CA SER A 13 -22.72 -18.61 16.13
C SER A 13 -23.08 -17.39 16.99
N LEU A 14 -22.20 -16.40 17.04
CA LEU A 14 -22.44 -15.11 17.69
C LEU A 14 -23.23 -14.20 16.73
N THR A 15 -24.54 -14.09 16.96
CA THR A 15 -25.42 -13.15 16.26
C THR A 15 -25.35 -11.79 16.96
N ALA A 16 -24.66 -10.82 16.37
CA ALA A 16 -24.66 -9.44 16.87
C ALA A 16 -25.82 -8.66 16.23
N VAL A 17 -26.87 -8.42 17.02
CA VAL A 17 -27.95 -7.47 16.71
C VAL A 17 -27.46 -6.08 17.10
N MET A 18 -27.21 -5.19 16.13
CA MET A 18 -26.98 -3.77 16.43
C MET A 18 -28.32 -3.03 16.45
N ILE A 19 -28.72 -2.60 17.66
CA ILE A 19 -29.80 -1.65 17.90
C ILE A 19 -29.22 -0.25 17.70
N LEU A 20 -29.71 0.51 16.71
CA LEU A 20 -29.40 1.92 16.56
C LEU A 20 -30.27 2.74 17.54
N ALA A 21 -29.72 3.03 18.72
CA ALA A 21 -30.25 4.07 19.59
C ALA A 21 -29.75 5.44 19.09
N GLY A 22 -30.65 6.21 18.49
CA GLY A 22 -30.38 7.61 18.12
C GLY A 22 -30.50 8.52 19.34
N THR A 23 -29.37 8.99 19.87
CA THR A 23 -29.34 10.14 20.77
C THR A 23 -29.13 11.41 19.94
N ALA A 24 -30.19 12.19 19.76
CA ALA A 24 -30.10 13.56 19.29
C ALA A 24 -29.64 14.44 20.46
N SER A 25 -28.40 14.92 20.40
CA SER A 25 -27.93 15.99 21.28
C SER A 25 -28.21 17.34 20.64
N ALA A 26 -29.06 18.10 21.30
CA ALA A 26 -29.43 19.47 20.96
C ALA A 26 -28.23 20.42 21.01
N TYR A 27 -28.20 21.41 20.11
CA TYR A 27 -27.57 22.69 20.38
C TYR A 27 -28.63 23.78 20.28
N ALA A 28 -28.81 24.49 21.38
CA ALA A 28 -29.61 25.70 21.48
C ALA A 28 -28.79 26.91 21.00
N ALA A 29 -29.43 27.80 20.24
CA ALA A 29 -29.08 29.21 20.14
C ALA A 29 -30.38 30.03 20.13
N VAL A 30 -30.39 31.07 20.96
CA VAL A 30 -31.50 31.93 21.42
C VAL A 30 -31.88 32.98 20.33
N PRO A 31 -33.10 33.57 20.34
CA PRO A 31 -33.78 34.02 19.13
C PRO A 31 -33.55 35.51 18.81
N ALA A 32 -33.76 35.87 17.54
CA ALA A 32 -34.10 37.23 17.15
C ALA A 32 -35.37 37.18 16.28
N ALA A 33 -36.41 37.85 16.77
CA ALA A 33 -37.68 38.02 16.10
C ALA A 33 -37.57 39.10 15.02
N SER A 34 -38.02 38.79 13.80
CA SER A 34 -38.73 39.76 12.97
C SER A 34 -39.66 39.02 12.00
N LYS A 35 -40.93 39.43 12.03
CA LYS A 35 -42.04 38.95 11.20
C LYS A 35 -41.79 39.31 9.74
N GLY A 36 -42.04 38.37 8.83
CA GLY A 36 -42.07 38.62 7.40
C GLY A 36 -42.64 37.43 6.63
N GLN A 37 -43.94 37.51 6.34
CA GLN A 37 -44.75 36.75 5.38
C GLN A 37 -44.17 35.51 4.69
N ALA A 38 -44.88 34.41 4.90
CA ALA A 38 -44.87 33.24 4.04
C ALA A 38 -45.16 33.62 2.59
N THR A 39 -44.29 33.19 1.68
CA THR A 39 -44.67 32.87 0.30
C THR A 39 -44.06 31.52 -0.03
N GLN A 40 -44.90 30.50 -0.16
CA GLN A 40 -44.53 29.21 -0.69
C GLN A 40 -44.03 29.41 -2.13
N ILE A 41 -42.74 29.14 -2.37
CA ILE A 41 -42.26 28.74 -3.68
C ILE A 41 -41.60 27.38 -3.48
N SER A 42 -42.40 26.35 -3.70
CA SER A 42 -41.97 24.98 -3.91
C SER A 42 -41.18 24.91 -5.22
N ALA A 43 -39.91 25.30 -5.19
CA ALA A 43 -38.92 24.86 -6.14
C ALA A 43 -38.25 23.63 -5.54
N GLY A 44 -38.76 22.46 -5.90
CA GLY A 44 -38.08 21.19 -5.68
C GLY A 44 -36.78 21.15 -6.47
N ALA A 45 -35.76 21.85 -6.00
CA ALA A 45 -34.39 21.50 -6.34
C ALA A 45 -34.14 20.16 -5.63
N LYS A 46 -34.40 19.06 -6.36
CA LYS A 46 -33.61 17.85 -6.12
C LYS A 46 -32.17 18.31 -6.28
N ALA A 47 -31.52 18.59 -5.15
CA ALA A 47 -30.08 18.57 -5.13
C ALA A 47 -29.72 17.17 -5.62
N ASP A 48 -29.31 17.08 -6.88
CA ASP A 48 -28.62 15.91 -7.39
C ASP A 48 -27.45 15.71 -6.43
N LYS A 49 -27.64 14.82 -5.44
CA LYS A 49 -26.53 14.22 -4.73
C LYS A 49 -25.81 13.42 -5.82
N LYS A 50 -24.89 14.09 -6.49
CA LYS A 50 -23.95 13.47 -7.41
C LYS A 50 -23.30 12.35 -6.60
N THR A 51 -23.71 11.11 -6.88
CA THR A 51 -23.13 9.93 -6.24
C THR A 51 -21.63 10.02 -6.48
N ALA A 52 -20.85 9.97 -5.40
CA ALA A 52 -19.40 10.09 -5.49
C ALA A 52 -18.86 9.04 -6.46
N SER A 53 -17.92 9.39 -7.33
CA SER A 53 -17.39 8.44 -8.30
C SER A 53 -16.74 7.23 -7.58
N PRO A 54 -16.59 6.07 -8.24
CA PRO A 54 -15.90 4.92 -7.64
C PRO A 54 -14.49 5.28 -7.13
N GLU A 55 -13.79 6.17 -7.83
CA GLU A 55 -12.48 6.69 -7.44
C GLU A 55 -12.55 7.54 -6.17
N GLU A 56 -13.51 8.46 -6.06
CA GLU A 56 -13.74 9.24 -4.84
C GLU A 56 -14.12 8.35 -3.66
N GLN A 57 -14.87 7.27 -3.90
CA GLN A 57 -15.22 6.29 -2.88
C GLN A 57 -13.98 5.51 -2.40
N VAL A 58 -13.09 5.08 -3.30
CA VAL A 58 -11.82 4.44 -2.94
C VAL A 58 -10.89 5.41 -2.20
N ASN A 59 -10.82 6.68 -2.60
CA ASN A 59 -10.03 7.69 -1.88
C ASN A 59 -10.57 7.92 -0.46
N LYS A 60 -11.89 7.98 -0.30
CA LYS A 60 -12.53 8.05 1.03
C LYS A 60 -12.30 6.79 1.86
N LEU A 61 -12.24 5.63 1.23
CA LEU A 61 -11.88 4.38 1.89
C LEU A 61 -10.44 4.45 2.41
N PHE A 62 -9.48 4.79 1.55
CA PHE A 62 -8.07 4.94 1.90
C PHE A 62 -7.86 5.92 3.07
N ALA A 63 -8.56 7.06 3.07
CA ALA A 63 -8.48 8.05 4.15
C ALA A 63 -8.90 7.51 5.53
N LYS A 64 -9.71 6.45 5.58
CA LYS A 64 -10.22 5.84 6.82
C LYS A 64 -9.40 4.64 7.29
N VAL A 65 -8.61 4.03 6.41
CA VAL A 65 -7.74 2.89 6.73
C VAL A 65 -6.75 3.30 7.82
N GLN A 66 -6.68 2.50 8.89
CA GLN A 66 -5.71 2.71 9.96
C GLN A 66 -4.36 2.09 9.60
N PRO A 67 -3.24 2.59 10.16
CA PRO A 67 -1.94 1.94 10.00
C PRO A 67 -2.01 0.45 10.35
N GLY A 68 -1.52 -0.40 9.44
CA GLY A 68 -1.54 -1.85 9.58
C GLY A 68 -2.80 -2.55 9.05
N GLU A 69 -3.85 -1.80 8.69
CA GLU A 69 -5.04 -2.37 8.08
C GLU A 69 -4.87 -2.57 6.58
N VAL A 70 -5.47 -3.64 6.07
CA VAL A 70 -5.59 -3.93 4.65
C VAL A 70 -7.05 -4.21 4.34
N ILE A 71 -7.58 -3.54 3.32
CA ILE A 71 -8.94 -3.73 2.83
C ILE A 71 -8.86 -4.13 1.36
N ALA A 72 -9.43 -5.28 1.04
CA ALA A 72 -9.68 -5.70 -0.33
C ALA A 72 -10.89 -4.95 -0.86
N TYR A 73 -10.86 -4.54 -2.13
CA TYR A 73 -11.99 -3.92 -2.79
C TYR A 73 -12.18 -4.42 -4.23
N TYR A 74 -13.42 -4.35 -4.68
CA TYR A 74 -13.84 -4.72 -6.03
C TYR A 74 -14.75 -3.65 -6.63
N LEU A 75 -14.53 -3.36 -7.91
CA LEU A 75 -15.25 -2.36 -8.69
C LEU A 75 -15.97 -3.07 -9.85
N PRO A 76 -17.24 -3.49 -9.71
CA PRO A 76 -17.96 -4.07 -10.83
C PRO A 76 -18.16 -3.03 -11.94
N HIS A 77 -18.14 -3.48 -13.19
CA HIS A 77 -18.41 -2.66 -14.39
C HIS A 77 -17.32 -1.68 -14.83
N LYS A 78 -16.03 -1.98 -14.63
CA LYS A 78 -15.02 -1.45 -15.55
C LYS A 78 -15.09 -2.24 -16.86
N GLU A 79 -16.05 -1.88 -17.73
CA GLU A 79 -16.44 -2.51 -19.01
C GLU A 79 -15.33 -2.72 -20.06
N LYS A 80 -14.04 -2.58 -19.73
CA LYS A 80 -12.92 -2.72 -20.66
C LYS A 80 -11.66 -3.32 -20.05
N ARG A 81 -11.78 -4.27 -19.11
CA ARG A 81 -10.59 -4.96 -18.61
C ARG A 81 -10.54 -6.41 -19.09
N GLN A 82 -9.44 -6.74 -19.76
CA GLN A 82 -9.04 -8.13 -20.08
C GLN A 82 -8.78 -8.96 -18.81
N PHE A 83 -8.61 -8.29 -17.65
CA PHE A 83 -8.43 -8.88 -16.33
C PHE A 83 -9.33 -8.20 -15.30
N ASP A 84 -10.08 -8.98 -14.51
CA ASP A 84 -11.01 -8.49 -13.48
C ASP A 84 -10.57 -8.87 -12.04
N PRO A 85 -9.43 -8.35 -11.55
CA PRO A 85 -8.93 -8.66 -10.21
C PRO A 85 -9.56 -7.77 -9.13
N ILE A 86 -9.62 -8.28 -7.90
CA ILE A 86 -9.74 -7.43 -6.72
C ILE A 86 -8.47 -6.59 -6.53
N SER A 87 -8.58 -5.50 -5.79
CA SER A 87 -7.47 -4.61 -5.46
C SER A 87 -7.41 -4.39 -3.95
N PHE A 88 -6.33 -3.80 -3.45
CA PHE A 88 -6.14 -3.57 -2.01
C PHE A 88 -5.84 -2.11 -1.73
N VAL A 89 -6.39 -1.60 -0.64
CA VAL A 89 -5.91 -0.38 0.01
C VAL A 89 -5.30 -0.76 1.35
N SER A 90 -4.18 -0.14 1.67
CA SER A 90 -3.49 -0.34 2.95
C SER A 90 -2.83 0.95 3.39
N LYS A 91 -2.58 1.07 4.69
CA LYS A 91 -1.81 2.18 5.25
C LYS A 91 -0.65 1.62 6.07
N GLY A 92 0.56 2.05 5.75
CA GLY A 92 1.75 1.59 6.45
C GLY A 92 1.87 2.16 7.87
N TYR A 93 2.65 1.50 8.71
CA TYR A 93 3.07 2.02 10.00
C TYR A 93 4.17 3.06 9.81
N VAL A 94 3.95 4.28 10.25
CA VAL A 94 4.89 5.40 10.10
C VAL A 94 5.69 5.59 11.38
N PHE A 95 7.01 5.72 11.25
CA PHE A 95 7.95 5.90 12.35
C PHE A 95 8.84 7.10 12.08
N LYS A 96 9.01 7.95 13.09
CA LYS A 96 10.02 9.03 13.10
C LYS A 96 11.31 8.63 13.81
N ASP A 97 11.25 7.53 14.56
CA ASP A 97 12.38 6.94 15.26
C ASP A 97 12.82 5.69 14.50
N TYR A 98 14.12 5.61 14.19
CA TYR A 98 14.65 4.53 13.37
C TYR A 98 14.71 3.21 14.14
N ASP A 99 15.05 3.24 15.42
CA ASP A 99 15.18 2.01 16.23
C ASP A 99 13.81 1.36 16.45
N ALA A 100 12.76 2.16 16.68
CA ALA A 100 11.38 1.69 16.74
C ALA A 100 10.92 1.07 15.41
N LEU A 101 11.34 1.65 14.28
CA LEU A 101 11.08 1.09 12.96
C LEU A 101 11.77 -0.27 12.79
N VAL A 102 13.05 -0.39 13.15
CA VAL A 102 13.80 -1.64 13.02
C VAL A 102 13.17 -2.73 13.89
N ALA A 103 12.85 -2.43 15.14
CA ALA A 103 12.19 -3.36 16.04
C ALA A 103 10.82 -3.82 15.48
N LYS A 104 10.04 -2.90 14.89
CA LYS A 104 8.76 -3.27 14.25
C LYS A 104 8.96 -4.11 13.00
N ALA A 105 9.94 -3.78 12.16
CA ALA A 105 10.25 -4.53 10.95
C ALA A 105 10.65 -5.97 11.30
N GLU A 106 11.49 -6.16 12.31
CA GLU A 106 11.85 -7.49 12.83
C GLU A 106 10.63 -8.26 13.35
N GLN A 107 9.78 -7.62 14.17
CA GLN A 107 8.55 -8.22 14.67
C GLN A 107 7.64 -8.71 13.52
N MET A 108 7.54 -7.93 12.45
CA MET A 108 6.68 -8.19 11.30
C MET A 108 7.37 -9.01 10.20
N LYS A 109 8.63 -9.41 10.39
CA LYS A 109 9.49 -10.04 9.36
C LYS A 109 9.56 -9.22 8.06
N ALA A 110 9.40 -7.91 8.15
CA ALA A 110 9.50 -7.01 7.01
C ALA A 110 10.98 -6.85 6.60
N PRO A 111 11.30 -6.82 5.30
CA PRO A 111 12.63 -6.43 4.84
C PRO A 111 12.97 -5.04 5.36
N SER A 112 14.20 -4.83 5.86
CA SER A 112 14.63 -3.54 6.39
C SER A 112 16.05 -3.21 5.95
N PHE A 113 16.38 -1.92 5.95
CA PHE A 113 17.74 -1.44 5.76
C PHE A 113 18.41 -1.32 7.12
N LYS A 114 19.70 -1.64 7.19
CA LYS A 114 20.57 -1.25 8.30
C LYS A 114 21.23 0.07 7.95
N ILE A 115 20.98 1.11 8.73
CA ILE A 115 21.74 2.35 8.62
C ILE A 115 23.09 2.11 9.30
N SER A 116 24.18 2.40 8.58
CA SER A 116 25.54 2.31 9.11
C SER A 116 26.23 3.68 9.06
N GLU A 117 27.42 3.74 9.64
CA GLU A 117 28.31 4.91 9.55
C GLU A 117 28.75 5.24 8.12
N THR A 118 28.57 4.32 7.16
CA THR A 118 28.93 4.55 5.76
C THR A 118 27.87 5.34 5.01
N PHE A 119 26.65 5.49 5.55
CA PHE A 119 25.61 6.30 4.92
C PHE A 119 26.05 7.78 4.79
N PRO A 120 25.63 8.48 3.72
CA PRO A 120 25.99 9.88 3.51
C PRO A 120 25.67 10.78 4.70
N LYS A 121 26.71 11.32 5.37
CA LYS A 121 26.62 12.05 6.66
C LYS A 121 25.76 13.32 6.64
N ASN A 122 25.52 13.87 5.46
CA ASN A 122 24.74 15.09 5.25
C ASN A 122 23.23 14.84 5.16
N TYR A 123 22.81 13.57 5.14
CA TYR A 123 21.41 13.18 5.16
C TYR A 123 20.99 12.72 6.56
N LYS A 124 19.83 13.20 7.02
CA LYS A 124 19.23 12.80 8.29
C LYS A 124 18.01 11.95 8.05
N PHE A 125 17.84 10.88 8.82
CA PHE A 125 16.59 10.12 8.82
C PHE A 125 15.42 11.05 9.20
N LYS A 126 14.37 11.05 8.39
CA LYS A 126 13.15 11.84 8.59
C LYS A 126 12.03 10.95 9.11
N GLU A 127 11.77 9.87 8.38
CA GLU A 127 10.73 8.90 8.70
C GLU A 127 10.95 7.60 7.95
N GLY A 128 10.27 6.55 8.39
CA GLY A 128 10.14 5.34 7.61
C GLY A 128 8.76 4.72 7.78
N VAL A 129 8.41 3.88 6.81
CA VAL A 129 7.08 3.29 6.67
C VAL A 129 7.22 1.80 6.42
N ILE A 130 6.52 0.98 7.19
CA ILE A 130 6.38 -0.46 6.95
C ILE A 130 5.01 -0.72 6.35
N TYR A 131 4.97 -1.30 5.15
CA TYR A 131 3.74 -1.67 4.47
C TYR A 131 3.40 -3.13 4.73
N MET A 132 2.11 -3.42 4.86
CA MET A 132 1.60 -4.77 5.11
C MET A 132 1.61 -5.61 3.83
N LYS A 133 1.87 -6.90 3.99
CA LYS A 133 1.72 -7.88 2.92
C LYS A 133 0.26 -8.04 2.52
N THR A 134 -0.01 -7.90 1.24
CA THR A 134 -1.30 -8.22 0.65
C THR A 134 -1.29 -9.68 0.15
N PRO A 135 -2.44 -10.38 0.18
CA PRO A 135 -2.53 -11.74 -0.33
C PRO A 135 -2.10 -11.83 -1.81
N ASP A 136 -1.21 -12.77 -2.12
CA ASP A 136 -0.84 -13.09 -3.50
C ASP A 136 -2.04 -13.64 -4.27
N SER A 137 -2.12 -13.38 -5.58
CA SER A 137 -3.26 -13.77 -6.41
C SER A 137 -3.46 -15.29 -6.49
N SER A 138 -2.40 -16.07 -6.30
CA SER A 138 -2.46 -17.54 -6.23
C SER A 138 -2.92 -18.09 -4.88
N SER A 139 -2.93 -17.25 -3.83
CA SER A 139 -3.25 -17.68 -2.46
C SER A 139 -4.73 -18.01 -2.28
N GLU A 140 -5.03 -18.96 -1.39
CA GLU A 140 -6.41 -19.32 -1.05
C GLU A 140 -7.17 -18.14 -0.43
N LEU A 141 -6.49 -17.29 0.34
CA LEU A 141 -7.08 -16.07 0.90
C LEU A 141 -7.52 -15.12 -0.21
N TYR A 142 -6.68 -14.87 -1.22
CA TYR A 142 -7.05 -14.04 -2.36
C TYR A 142 -8.25 -14.63 -3.11
N LYS A 143 -8.20 -15.92 -3.48
CA LYS A 143 -9.30 -16.59 -4.20
C LYS A 143 -10.62 -16.51 -3.44
N LYS A 144 -10.59 -16.66 -2.12
CA LYS A 144 -11.75 -16.51 -1.25
C LYS A 144 -12.29 -15.08 -1.28
N LEU A 145 -11.43 -14.08 -1.10
CA LEU A 145 -11.81 -12.66 -1.15
C LEU A 145 -12.41 -12.29 -2.51
N ASP A 146 -11.78 -12.72 -3.60
CA ASP A 146 -12.24 -12.48 -4.97
C ASP A 146 -13.64 -13.05 -5.20
N LYS A 147 -13.85 -14.33 -4.84
CA LYS A 147 -15.16 -14.98 -4.94
C LYS A 147 -16.22 -14.27 -4.09
N GLN A 148 -15.90 -13.90 -2.85
CA GLN A 148 -16.86 -13.27 -1.94
C GLN A 148 -17.23 -11.86 -2.43
N LEU A 149 -16.26 -11.04 -2.80
CA LEU A 149 -16.49 -9.68 -3.29
C LEU A 149 -17.30 -9.68 -4.60
N LYS A 150 -17.02 -10.59 -5.52
CA LYS A 150 -17.79 -10.75 -6.77
C LYS A 150 -19.20 -11.26 -6.53
N ALA A 151 -19.38 -12.20 -5.60
CA ALA A 151 -20.71 -12.69 -5.22
C ALA A 151 -21.56 -11.59 -4.58
N GLU A 152 -20.97 -10.73 -3.74
CA GLU A 152 -21.65 -9.54 -3.22
C GLU A 152 -21.95 -8.54 -4.34
N ALA A 153 -21.03 -8.32 -5.28
CA ALA A 153 -21.23 -7.43 -6.42
C ALA A 153 -22.35 -7.88 -7.36
N ALA A 154 -22.52 -9.18 -7.56
CA ALA A 154 -23.61 -9.75 -8.36
C ALA A 154 -25.01 -9.45 -7.77
N LYS A 155 -25.12 -9.16 -6.47
CA LYS A 155 -26.38 -8.70 -5.84
C LYS A 155 -26.70 -7.24 -6.16
N GLY A 156 -25.72 -6.49 -6.66
CA GLY A 156 -25.85 -5.09 -7.06
C GLY A 156 -26.00 -4.11 -5.89
N GLY A 157 -26.24 -2.84 -6.24
CA GLY A 157 -26.58 -1.78 -5.28
C GLY A 157 -25.40 -0.95 -4.75
N LYS A 158 -24.16 -1.26 -5.14
CA LYS A 158 -22.96 -0.45 -4.84
C LYS A 158 -22.00 -0.42 -6.03
N GLU A 159 -21.14 0.60 -6.06
CA GLU A 159 -20.06 0.72 -7.04
C GLU A 159 -18.71 0.24 -6.50
N VAL A 160 -18.55 0.18 -5.17
CA VAL A 160 -17.35 -0.31 -4.48
C VAL A 160 -17.76 -1.32 -3.43
N TYR A 161 -17.24 -2.53 -3.55
CA TYR A 161 -17.41 -3.62 -2.57
C TYR A 161 -16.11 -3.77 -1.82
N THR A 162 -16.16 -3.93 -0.51
CA THR A 162 -14.97 -3.96 0.34
C THR A 162 -15.04 -5.10 1.35
N MET A 163 -13.89 -5.63 1.73
CA MET A 163 -13.77 -6.66 2.75
C MET A 163 -12.44 -6.49 3.50
N PRO A 164 -12.43 -6.52 4.84
CA PRO A 164 -11.19 -6.49 5.61
C PRO A 164 -10.35 -7.74 5.33
N VAL A 165 -9.02 -7.59 5.38
CA VAL A 165 -8.07 -8.67 5.12
C VAL A 165 -7.29 -8.97 6.38
N GLU A 166 -7.32 -10.24 6.80
CA GLU A 166 -6.47 -10.75 7.87
C GLU A 166 -5.11 -11.15 7.28
N THR A 167 -4.14 -10.24 7.33
CA THR A 167 -2.83 -10.40 6.66
C THR A 167 -1.81 -11.23 7.44
N GLY A 168 -2.18 -11.76 8.61
CA GLY A 168 -1.26 -12.51 9.48
C GLY A 168 -0.15 -11.67 10.12
N GLY A 169 -0.13 -10.35 9.89
CA GLY A 169 0.81 -9.41 10.51
C GLY A 169 2.18 -9.29 9.82
N GLU A 170 2.38 -9.93 8.67
CA GLU A 170 3.65 -9.84 7.92
C GLU A 170 3.78 -8.50 7.18
N GLY A 171 4.99 -7.93 7.21
CA GLY A 171 5.35 -6.76 6.40
C GLY A 171 5.84 -7.16 5.01
N ASP A 172 5.44 -6.40 4.01
CA ASP A 172 5.84 -6.59 2.61
C ASP A 172 7.14 -5.86 2.26
N SER A 173 7.18 -4.60 2.69
CA SER A 173 8.20 -3.65 2.30
C SER A 173 8.40 -2.59 3.38
N THR A 174 9.60 -2.05 3.41
CA THR A 174 9.98 -0.91 4.24
C THR A 174 10.51 0.19 3.36
N SER A 175 10.05 1.42 3.60
CA SER A 175 10.59 2.63 3.00
C SER A 175 11.20 3.52 4.07
N LEU A 176 12.36 4.12 3.79
CA LEU A 176 13.03 5.10 4.64
C LEU A 176 13.21 6.39 3.85
N THR A 177 12.88 7.52 4.47
CA THR A 177 13.10 8.85 3.90
C THR A 177 14.20 9.55 4.68
N PHE A 178 15.18 10.09 3.95
CA PHE A 178 16.22 10.95 4.50
C PHE A 178 16.17 12.32 3.85
N VAL A 179 16.64 13.34 4.57
CA VAL A 179 16.62 14.73 4.12
C VAL A 179 17.98 15.41 4.25
N LYS A 180 18.29 16.24 3.26
CA LYS A 180 19.43 17.17 3.20
C LYS A 180 18.92 18.52 2.70
N GLY A 181 18.65 19.46 3.61
CA GLY A 181 17.97 20.71 3.26
C GLY A 181 16.57 20.44 2.70
N SER A 182 16.29 20.89 1.47
CA SER A 182 15.02 20.63 0.77
C SER A 182 15.03 19.36 -0.08
N VAL A 183 16.14 18.62 -0.12
CA VAL A 183 16.28 17.40 -0.92
C VAL A 183 15.87 16.19 -0.08
N GLU A 184 14.95 15.38 -0.61
CA GLU A 184 14.52 14.13 -0.01
C GLU A 184 15.00 12.94 -0.85
N ILE A 185 15.56 11.95 -0.17
CA ILE A 185 15.92 10.65 -0.74
C ILE A 185 15.13 9.55 -0.04
N MET A 186 14.56 8.65 -0.83
CA MET A 186 13.73 7.56 -0.39
C MET A 186 14.43 6.25 -0.73
N LEU A 187 14.61 5.40 0.27
CA LEU A 187 15.11 4.03 0.11
C LEU A 187 13.93 3.10 0.33
N SER A 188 13.73 2.12 -0.55
CA SER A 188 12.65 1.13 -0.40
C SER A 188 13.18 -0.27 -0.61
N THR A 189 12.81 -1.19 0.28
CA THR A 189 13.12 -2.62 0.14
C THR A 189 11.84 -3.43 0.29
N SER A 190 11.68 -4.45 -0.55
CA SER A 190 10.53 -5.35 -0.52
C SER A 190 11.00 -6.77 -0.78
N HIS A 191 10.16 -7.76 -0.46
CA HIS A 191 10.36 -9.10 -1.01
C HIS A 191 10.32 -9.02 -2.54
N SER A 192 11.19 -9.79 -3.21
CA SER A 192 10.98 -10.03 -4.62
C SER A 192 9.76 -10.92 -4.76
N LEU A 193 8.80 -10.48 -5.58
CA LEU A 193 7.91 -11.43 -6.22
C LEU A 193 8.87 -12.33 -7.02
N GLY A 194 8.98 -13.60 -6.63
CA GLY A 194 9.80 -14.55 -7.38
C GLY A 194 9.44 -14.52 -8.86
N GLU A 195 10.28 -15.07 -9.74
CA GLU A 195 9.90 -15.28 -11.13
C GLU A 195 8.52 -15.94 -11.15
N VAL A 196 7.49 -15.21 -11.60
CA VAL A 196 6.17 -15.78 -11.77
C VAL A 196 6.36 -16.78 -12.92
N PRO A 197 6.30 -18.10 -12.68
CA PRO A 197 6.37 -19.03 -13.79
C PRO A 197 5.06 -18.85 -14.55
N VAL A 198 5.13 -18.13 -15.67
CA VAL A 198 4.06 -18.13 -16.64
C VAL A 198 4.15 -19.48 -17.31
N GLU A 199 3.21 -20.38 -17.01
CA GLU A 199 3.09 -21.67 -17.69
C GLU A 199 3.07 -21.40 -19.22
N GLY A 200 4.16 -21.76 -19.91
CA GLY A 200 4.31 -21.58 -21.36
C GLY A 200 4.82 -20.21 -21.87
N GLY A 201 5.29 -19.30 -20.99
CA GLY A 201 5.79 -17.97 -21.39
C GLY A 201 7.28 -17.74 -21.08
N ILE A 202 7.93 -16.88 -21.88
CA ILE A 202 9.31 -16.42 -21.65
C ILE A 202 9.41 -15.86 -20.22
N PRO A 203 10.43 -16.24 -19.42
CA PRO A 203 10.62 -15.67 -18.09
C PRO A 203 10.63 -14.15 -18.17
N VAL A 204 9.72 -13.52 -17.44
CA VAL A 204 9.63 -12.06 -17.35
C VAL A 204 10.85 -11.62 -16.54
N LYS A 205 11.80 -10.93 -17.19
CA LYS A 205 12.86 -10.20 -16.48
C LYS A 205 12.23 -9.43 -15.31
N PRO A 206 12.87 -9.36 -14.12
CA PRO A 206 12.35 -8.63 -12.99
C PRO A 206 11.87 -7.27 -13.47
N LEU A 207 10.60 -6.98 -13.18
CA LEU A 207 9.81 -5.85 -13.66
C LEU A 207 10.70 -4.66 -13.99
N ALA A 208 10.72 -4.25 -15.26
CA ALA A 208 11.12 -2.89 -15.60
C ALA A 208 10.40 -1.94 -14.60
N PRO A 209 11.09 -0.94 -14.04
CA PRO A 209 10.52 -0.11 -13.00
C PRO A 209 9.14 0.40 -13.48
N PRO A 210 8.10 0.37 -12.63
CA PRO A 210 6.68 0.41 -13.02
C PRO A 210 6.21 1.69 -13.75
N PHE A 211 7.13 2.60 -14.08
CA PHE A 211 6.89 3.83 -14.80
C PHE A 211 8.03 4.04 -15.76
N VAL A 212 7.87 3.59 -17.02
CA VAL A 212 8.73 4.02 -18.15
C VAL A 212 8.09 5.27 -18.73
N GLY A 213 8.48 6.43 -18.23
CA GLY A 213 8.13 7.70 -18.85
C GLY A 213 8.80 7.82 -20.21
N SER A 214 8.17 8.48 -21.19
CA SER A 214 8.70 8.61 -22.56
C SER A 214 10.05 9.33 -22.67
N ASN A 215 10.55 9.91 -21.57
CA ASN A 215 11.80 10.68 -21.50
C ASN A 215 12.81 10.10 -20.50
N GLU A 216 12.63 8.87 -20.07
CA GLU A 216 13.55 8.21 -19.16
C GLU A 216 14.77 7.64 -19.89
N LYS A 217 15.94 7.83 -19.28
CA LYS A 217 17.18 7.21 -19.71
C LYS A 217 17.58 6.15 -18.71
N PHE A 218 18.04 5.02 -19.23
CA PHE A 218 18.46 3.86 -18.46
C PHE A 218 19.96 3.66 -18.60
N GLU A 219 20.62 3.34 -17.50
CA GLU A 219 22.04 3.01 -17.46
C GLU A 219 22.24 1.83 -16.50
N THR A 220 22.95 0.80 -16.96
CA THR A 220 23.37 -0.30 -16.11
C THR A 220 24.65 0.09 -15.38
N ILE A 221 24.65 -0.07 -14.05
CA ILE A 221 25.78 0.27 -13.18
C ILE A 221 26.13 -0.96 -12.35
N ASP A 222 27.40 -1.37 -12.37
CA ASP A 222 27.90 -2.39 -11.44
C ASP A 222 28.33 -1.73 -10.13
N ILE A 223 27.84 -2.25 -9.00
CA ILE A 223 28.28 -1.84 -7.67
C ILE A 223 28.64 -3.10 -6.90
N GLY A 224 29.94 -3.36 -6.75
CA GLY A 224 30.43 -4.51 -5.99
C GLY A 224 29.98 -5.85 -6.58
N GLY A 225 29.89 -5.96 -7.92
CA GLY A 225 29.42 -7.16 -8.62
C GLY A 225 27.91 -7.32 -8.66
N ILE A 226 27.15 -6.33 -8.17
CA ILE A 226 25.68 -6.30 -8.27
C ILE A 226 25.29 -5.38 -9.43
N GLU A 227 24.59 -5.94 -10.41
CA GLU A 227 24.01 -5.18 -11.51
C GLU A 227 22.84 -4.34 -11.01
N CYS A 228 22.96 -3.02 -11.16
CA CYS A 228 21.95 -2.04 -10.80
C CYS A 228 21.44 -1.33 -12.06
N THR A 229 20.13 -1.04 -12.10
CA THR A 229 19.53 -0.21 -13.16
C THR A 229 19.32 1.21 -12.64
N TYR A 230 20.05 2.17 -13.19
CA TYR A 230 19.87 3.59 -12.94
C TYR A 230 18.90 4.18 -13.96
N VAL A 231 17.94 4.96 -13.48
CA VAL A 231 16.92 5.63 -14.28
C VAL A 231 16.93 7.11 -13.97
N THR A 232 16.98 7.94 -15.00
CA THR A 232 16.77 9.38 -14.87
C THR A 232 15.64 9.81 -15.79
N ASP A 233 14.65 10.52 -15.26
CA ASP A 233 13.90 11.44 -16.10
C ASP A 233 14.74 12.72 -16.19
N SER A 234 14.91 13.25 -17.40
CA SER A 234 15.85 14.36 -17.68
C SER A 234 15.62 15.67 -16.89
N LYS A 235 14.68 15.75 -15.94
CA LYS A 235 14.22 17.02 -15.35
C LYS A 235 13.97 17.01 -13.85
N THR A 236 13.65 15.89 -13.21
CA THR A 236 13.04 15.92 -11.87
C THR A 236 13.42 14.77 -10.96
N MET A 237 13.91 13.64 -11.49
CA MET A 237 14.09 12.45 -10.66
C MET A 237 15.28 11.58 -11.11
N SER A 238 16.00 11.07 -10.12
CA SER A 238 16.99 10.01 -10.27
C SER A 238 16.57 8.79 -9.45
N ARG A 239 16.68 7.59 -10.02
CA ARG A 239 16.35 6.32 -9.37
C ARG A 239 17.42 5.28 -9.62
N LEU A 240 17.66 4.41 -8.65
CA LEU A 240 18.46 3.21 -8.82
C LEU A 240 17.68 2.02 -8.26
N HIS A 241 17.68 0.91 -9.00
CA HIS A 241 17.01 -0.32 -8.60
C HIS A 241 17.96 -1.50 -8.77
N TRP A 242 17.90 -2.46 -7.85
CA TRP A 242 18.57 -3.75 -7.99
C TRP A 242 17.82 -4.82 -7.21
N THR A 243 18.06 -6.07 -7.60
CA THR A 243 17.53 -7.26 -6.92
C THR A 243 18.71 -8.00 -6.30
N ASP A 244 18.60 -8.35 -5.03
CA ASP A 244 19.52 -9.30 -4.39
C ASP A 244 18.98 -10.71 -4.67
N THR A 245 19.67 -11.51 -5.48
CA THR A 245 19.22 -12.87 -5.81
C THR A 245 19.53 -13.86 -4.70
N ASN A 246 20.52 -13.57 -3.85
CA ASN A 246 20.88 -14.41 -2.70
C ASN A 246 19.88 -14.28 -1.55
N ARG A 247 19.25 -13.12 -1.44
CA ARG A 247 18.09 -12.89 -0.55
C ARG A 247 17.00 -12.27 -1.39
N PRO A 248 15.88 -12.97 -1.69
CA PRO A 248 14.87 -12.55 -2.67
C PRO A 248 14.21 -11.23 -2.26
N LEU A 249 14.91 -10.14 -2.53
CA LEU A 249 14.64 -8.78 -2.06
C LEU A 249 14.94 -7.82 -3.20
N ASN A 250 14.00 -6.92 -3.43
CA ASN A 250 14.18 -5.78 -4.31
C ASN A 250 14.59 -4.57 -3.47
N TYR A 251 15.43 -3.73 -4.07
CA TYR A 251 15.88 -2.48 -3.50
C TYR A 251 15.66 -1.36 -4.50
N SER A 252 15.31 -0.18 -3.99
CA SER A 252 15.16 1.03 -4.76
C SER A 252 15.66 2.22 -3.96
N ILE A 253 16.30 3.14 -4.67
CA ILE A 253 16.65 4.47 -4.20
C ILE A 253 16.02 5.46 -5.16
N MET A 254 15.34 6.46 -4.63
CA MET A 254 14.70 7.52 -5.40
C MET A 254 15.00 8.87 -4.77
N ILE A 255 15.36 9.85 -5.60
CA ILE A 255 15.57 11.24 -5.18
C ILE A 255 14.90 12.17 -6.18
N LEU A 256 14.12 13.12 -5.66
CA LEU A 256 13.43 14.13 -6.46
C LEU A 256 14.30 15.38 -6.61
N ALA A 257 15.45 15.20 -7.28
CA ALA A 257 16.36 16.29 -7.60
C ALA A 257 17.06 16.03 -8.94
N LYS A 258 17.43 17.11 -9.63
CA LYS A 258 18.30 17.06 -10.81
C LYS A 258 19.72 16.67 -10.38
N ASP A 259 20.42 15.97 -11.27
CA ASP A 259 21.85 15.66 -11.15
C ASP A 259 22.25 14.95 -9.85
N ALA A 260 21.32 14.19 -9.26
CA ALA A 260 21.50 13.54 -7.96
C ALA A 260 22.13 12.13 -8.06
N LYS A 261 22.74 11.80 -9.21
CA LYS A 261 23.35 10.48 -9.47
C LYS A 261 24.37 10.12 -8.39
N THR A 262 25.24 11.05 -8.00
CA THR A 262 26.27 10.81 -6.98
C THR A 262 25.65 10.43 -5.64
N ASP A 263 24.66 11.20 -5.16
CA ASP A 263 23.97 10.90 -3.90
C ASP A 263 23.32 9.50 -3.97
N VAL A 264 22.65 9.16 -5.07
CA VAL A 264 22.03 7.84 -5.27
C VAL A 264 23.06 6.71 -5.20
N LEU A 265 24.20 6.87 -5.87
CA LEU A 265 25.26 5.87 -5.89
C LEU A 265 25.94 5.72 -4.53
N ASP A 266 26.13 6.80 -3.78
CA ASP A 266 26.74 6.73 -2.45
C ASP A 266 25.85 5.99 -1.44
N PHE A 267 24.53 6.22 -1.49
CA PHE A 267 23.58 5.40 -0.72
C PHE A 267 23.61 3.93 -1.16
N ALA A 268 23.63 3.65 -2.46
CA ALA A 268 23.66 2.29 -2.99
C ALA A 268 24.90 1.52 -2.53
N LYS A 269 26.08 2.12 -2.67
CA LYS A 269 27.35 1.56 -2.16
C LYS A 269 27.28 1.28 -0.67
N SER A 270 26.77 2.23 0.11
CA SER A 270 26.62 2.05 1.56
C SER A 270 25.76 0.84 1.91
N ILE A 271 24.69 0.59 1.17
CA ILE A 271 23.79 -0.56 1.39
C ILE A 271 24.42 -1.87 0.91
N ILE A 272 25.12 -1.85 -0.23
CA ILE A 272 25.70 -3.04 -0.85
C ILE A 272 26.95 -3.49 -0.10
N GLU A 273 27.84 -2.58 0.27
CA GLU A 273 29.10 -2.88 0.96
C GLU A 273 28.90 -3.40 2.39
N GLN A 274 27.81 -3.01 3.06
CA GLN A 274 27.41 -3.62 4.33
C GLN A 274 27.15 -5.13 4.22
N LYS A 275 26.82 -5.63 3.03
CA LYS A 275 26.52 -7.06 2.79
C LYS A 275 27.78 -7.91 2.61
N ALA A 276 28.93 -7.27 2.35
CA ALA A 276 30.19 -7.94 2.06
C ALA A 276 31.07 -8.17 3.31
N LYS A 277 30.60 -7.76 4.50
CA LYS A 277 31.23 -8.00 5.80
C LYS A 277 30.37 -8.95 6.63
#